data_AF-A0AAU7VNU8-F1
#
_entry.id   AF-A0AAU7VNU8-F1
#
_cell.length_a   1.000
_cell.length_b   1.000
_cell.length_c   1.000
_cell.angle_alpha   90.00
_cell.angle_beta   90.00
_cell.angle_gamma   90.00
#
_symmetry.space_group_name_H-M   'P 1'
#
loop_
_entity.id
_entity.type
_entity.pdbx_description
1 polymer ?
#
loop_
_entity_poly.entity_id
_entity_poly.type
_entity_poly.pdbx_seq_one_letter_code
_entity_poly.pdbx_strand_id
1 'polypeptide(L)'
;MKGKEISVRLKFMCVFAVFYLTLIISVMIPFMGAEVARVNPEKVYFFWPTLIFIWVTSIPFYIASFQGWFICQEIGDDNFFSKKK
;
A
#
# COMPACT_ATOMS: atom_id res chain seq x y z
N MET A 1 -24.33 -2.96 -15.37
CA MET A 1 -23.46 -1.80 -15.72
C MET A 1 -23.00 -0.99 -14.50
N LYS A 2 -23.84 -0.77 -13.46
CA LYS A 2 -23.43 -0.02 -12.24
C LYS A 2 -22.32 -0.70 -11.41
N GLY A 3 -22.34 -2.02 -11.24
CA GLY A 3 -21.32 -2.76 -10.46
C GLY A 3 -19.90 -2.67 -11.06
N LYS A 4 -19.81 -2.73 -12.39
CA LYS A 4 -18.55 -2.62 -13.13
C LYS A 4 -17.88 -1.24 -12.97
N GLU A 5 -18.65 -0.16 -12.98
CA GLU A 5 -18.13 1.20 -12.78
C GLU A 5 -17.59 1.40 -11.35
N ILE A 6 -18.30 0.86 -10.34
CA ILE A 6 -17.87 0.92 -8.94
C ILE A 6 -16.58 0.13 -8.73
N SER A 7 -16.49 -1.08 -9.30
CA SER A 7 -15.29 -1.93 -9.23
C SER A 7 -14.05 -1.25 -9.81
N VAL A 8 -14.18 -0.58 -10.96
CA VAL A 8 -13.06 0.15 -11.59
C VAL A 8 -12.57 1.29 -10.69
N ARG A 9 -13.47 2.04 -10.05
CA ARG A 9 -13.09 3.14 -9.14
C ARG A 9 -12.39 2.62 -7.88
N LEU A 10 -12.87 1.50 -7.33
CA LEU A 10 -12.26 0.86 -6.16
C LEU A 10 -10.85 0.32 -6.46
N LYS A 11 -10.69 -0.32 -7.62
CA LYS A 11 -9.39 -0.76 -8.14
C LYS A 11 -8.40 0.40 -8.29
N PHE A 12 -8.85 1.53 -8.82
CA PHE A 12 -8.04 2.75 -8.90
C PHE A 12 -7.60 3.24 -7.51
N MET A 13 -8.48 3.23 -6.52
CA MET A 13 -8.14 3.59 -5.14
C MET A 13 -7.11 2.65 -4.52
N CYS A 14 -7.23 1.33 -4.74
CA CYS A 14 -6.25 0.35 -4.28
C CYS A 14 -4.85 0.59 -4.89
N VAL A 15 -4.77 0.82 -6.20
CA VAL A 15 -3.50 1.12 -6.89
C VAL A 15 -2.92 2.44 -6.38
N PHE A 16 -3.75 3.46 -6.20
CA PHE A 16 -3.31 4.74 -5.68
C PHE A 16 -2.77 4.63 -4.25
N ALA A 17 -3.44 3.88 -3.37
CA ALA A 17 -2.98 3.65 -2.01
C ALA A 17 -1.64 2.92 -1.96
N VAL A 18 -1.47 1.86 -2.77
CA VAL A 18 -0.20 1.11 -2.88
C VAL A 18 0.92 2.01 -3.43
N PHE A 19 0.63 2.79 -4.46
CA PHE A 19 1.60 3.71 -5.06
C PHE A 19 2.05 4.78 -4.04
N TYR A 20 1.08 5.40 -3.37
CA TYR A 20 1.35 6.44 -2.37
C TYR A 20 2.14 5.90 -1.18
N LEU A 21 1.78 4.72 -0.67
CA LEU A 21 2.50 4.05 0.41
C LEU A 21 3.95 3.75 0.00
N THR A 22 4.14 3.23 -1.22
CA THR A 22 5.47 2.93 -1.76
C THR A 22 6.33 4.19 -1.84
N LEU A 23 5.77 5.28 -2.37
CA LEU A 23 6.47 6.55 -2.52
C LEU A 23 6.91 7.10 -1.16
N ILE A 24 6.05 7.07 -0.15
CA ILE A 24 6.40 7.52 1.20
C ILE A 24 7.58 6.70 1.75
N ILE A 25 7.50 5.38 1.64
CA ILE A 25 8.48 4.47 2.24
C ILE A 25 9.82 4.48 1.51
N SER A 26 9.83 4.71 0.20
CA SER A 26 11.04 4.71 -0.62
C SER A 26 11.69 6.08 -0.78
N VAL A 27 10.94 7.19 -0.61
CA VAL A 27 11.45 8.55 -0.84
C VAL A 27 11.44 9.39 0.43
N MET A 28 10.28 9.53 1.08
CA MET A 28 10.17 10.38 2.26
C MET A 28 10.92 9.81 3.46
N ILE A 29 10.74 8.52 3.76
CA ILE A 29 11.37 7.87 4.92
C ILE A 29 12.91 7.94 4.83
N PRO A 30 13.57 7.59 3.70
CA PRO A 30 15.02 7.70 3.58
C PRO A 30 15.50 9.15 3.65
N PHE A 31 14.76 10.10 3.05
CA PHE A 31 15.12 11.51 3.09
C PHE A 31 15.09 12.05 4.53
N MET A 32 14.00 11.81 5.26
CA MET A 32 13.87 12.23 6.66
C MET A 32 14.89 11.52 7.55
N GLY A 33 15.07 10.21 7.37
CA GLY A 33 16.03 9.46 8.17
C GLY A 33 17.49 9.86 7.89
N ALA A 34 17.83 10.28 6.66
CA ALA A 34 19.15 10.80 6.33
C ALA A 34 19.44 12.14 7.03
N GLU A 35 18.45 13.04 7.13
CA GLU A 35 18.59 14.27 7.92
C GLU A 35 18.77 13.99 9.41
N VAL A 36 17.98 13.07 9.98
CA VAL A 36 18.12 12.65 11.39
C VAL A 36 19.49 12.03 11.67
N ALA A 37 20.00 11.22 10.74
CA ALA A 37 21.32 10.61 10.80
C ALA A 37 22.45 11.64 10.70
N ARG A 38 22.28 12.72 9.93
CA ARG A 38 23.23 13.85 9.87
C ARG A 38 23.29 14.63 11.19
N VAL A 39 22.16 14.82 11.85
CA VAL A 39 22.11 15.55 13.14
C VAL A 39 22.61 14.68 14.31
N ASN A 40 22.44 13.36 14.24
CA ASN A 40 22.88 12.43 15.28
C ASN A 40 23.82 11.36 14.71
N PRO A 41 25.09 11.72 14.42
CA PRO A 41 26.05 10.82 13.78
C PRO A 41 26.32 9.54 14.59
N GLU A 42 26.18 9.60 15.91
CA GLU A 42 26.32 8.45 16.83
C GLU A 42 25.24 7.36 16.64
N LYS A 43 24.09 7.70 16.04
CA LYS A 43 22.95 6.79 15.84
C LYS A 43 22.74 6.39 14.38
N VAL A 44 23.65 6.75 13.48
CA VAL A 44 23.60 6.41 12.04
C VAL A 44 23.47 4.90 11.82
N TYR A 45 24.04 4.08 12.71
CA TYR A 45 23.93 2.63 12.64
C TYR A 45 22.48 2.12 12.74
N PHE A 46 21.57 2.84 13.41
CA PHE A 46 20.15 2.46 13.49
C PHE A 46 19.33 2.80 12.24
N PHE A 47 19.87 3.62 11.33
CA PHE A 47 19.16 4.02 10.12
C PHE A 47 18.79 2.82 9.24
N TRP A 48 19.77 1.98 8.90
CA TRP A 48 19.55 0.81 8.05
C TRP A 48 18.62 -0.24 8.67
N PRO A 49 18.79 -0.66 9.95
CA PRO A 49 17.85 -1.56 10.61
C PRO A 49 16.42 -1.04 10.64
N THR A 50 16.23 0.26 10.91
CA THR A 50 14.90 0.87 10.96
C THR A 50 14.27 0.93 9.56
N LEU A 51 15.07 1.26 8.53
CA LEU A 51 14.59 1.30 7.16
C LEU A 51 14.16 -0.10 6.67
N ILE A 52 14.97 -1.13 6.94
CA ILE A 52 14.64 -2.51 6.61
C ILE A 52 13.37 -2.95 7.36
N PHE A 53 13.23 -2.59 8.63
CA PHE A 53 12.02 -2.90 9.40
C PHE A 53 10.76 -2.27 8.79
N ILE A 54 10.84 -1.01 8.34
CA ILE A 54 9.73 -0.34 7.66
C ILE A 54 9.40 -1.04 6.33
N TRP A 55 10.40 -1.48 5.58
CA TRP A 55 10.18 -2.23 4.34
C TRP A 55 9.56 -3.61 4.58
N VAL A 56 9.96 -4.31 5.64
CA VAL A 56 9.37 -5.61 5.99
C VAL A 56 7.93 -5.44 6.47
N THR A 57 7.65 -4.42 7.27
CA THR A 57 6.29 -4.15 7.77
C THR A 57 5.33 -3.65 6.69
N SER A 58 5.82 -3.15 5.56
CA SER A 58 4.97 -2.76 4.42
C SER A 58 4.52 -3.96 3.57
N ILE A 59 5.23 -5.09 3.60
CA ILE A 59 4.86 -6.34 2.91
C ILE A 59 3.40 -6.76 3.20
N PRO A 60 2.95 -6.90 4.46
CA PRO A 60 1.57 -7.27 4.74
C PRO A 60 0.54 -6.25 4.22
N PHE A 61 0.88 -4.96 4.14
CA PHE A 61 -0.01 -3.94 3.54
C PHE A 61 -0.19 -4.14 2.04
N TYR A 62 0.87 -4.52 1.32
CA TYR A 62 0.77 -4.87 -0.10
C TYR A 62 -0.06 -6.14 -0.31
N ILE A 63 0.11 -7.15 0.55
CA ILE A 63 -0.69 -8.38 0.50
C ILE A 63 -2.17 -8.07 0.72
N ALA A 64 -2.51 -7.27 1.74
CA ALA A 64 -3.89 -6.88 2.02
C ALA A 64 -4.51 -6.08 0.86
N SER A 65 -3.72 -5.21 0.22
CA SER A 65 -4.17 -4.44 -0.95
C SER A 65 -4.43 -5.34 -2.17
N PHE A 66 -3.61 -6.37 -2.38
CA PHE A 66 -3.80 -7.36 -3.43
C PHE A 66 -5.04 -8.23 -3.18
N GLN A 67 -5.30 -8.63 -1.94
CA GLN A 67 -6.55 -9.29 -1.57
C GLN A 67 -7.76 -8.39 -1.82
N GLY A 68 -7.65 -7.10 -1.45
CA GLY A 68 -8.67 -6.09 -1.75
C GLY A 68 -8.98 -5.99 -3.25
N TRP A 69 -7.97 -6.12 -4.12
CA TRP A 69 -8.17 -6.11 -5.57
C TRP A 69 -9.05 -7.27 -6.07
N PHE A 70 -8.89 -8.48 -5.53
CA PHE A 70 -9.75 -9.62 -5.87
C PHE A 70 -11.19 -9.40 -5.44
N ILE A 71 -11.40 -8.87 -4.23
CA ILE A 71 -12.75 -8.50 -3.75
C ILE A 71 -13.38 -7.47 -4.69
N CYS A 72 -12.62 -6.45 -5.11
CA CYS A 72 -13.08 -5.46 -6.07
C CYS A 72 -13.46 -6.10 -7.41
N GLN A 73 -12.71 -7.11 -7.86
CA GLN A 73 -12.99 -7.85 -9.09
C GLN A 73 -14.30 -8.64 -8.99
N GLU A 74 -14.52 -9.36 -7.90
CA GLU A 74 -15.76 -10.11 -7.66
C GLU A 74 -17.00 -9.20 -7.60
N ILE A 75 -16.87 -7.99 -7.05
CA ILE A 75 -17.95 -6.97 -7.05
C ILE A 75 -18.26 -6.49 -8.47
N GLY A 76 -17.24 -6.38 -9.33
CA GLY A 76 -17.38 -5.91 -10.71
C GLY A 76 -18.06 -6.92 -11.64
N ASP A 77 -17.92 -8.21 -11.33
CA ASP A 77 -18.49 -9.32 -12.09
C ASP A 77 -19.96 -9.63 -11.71
N ASP A 78 -20.63 -8.74 -10.96
CA ASP A 78 -22.04 -8.84 -10.52
C ASP A 78 -22.38 -10.12 -9.69
N ASN A 79 -21.37 -10.89 -9.25
CA ASN A 79 -21.57 -12.09 -8.43
C ASN A 79 -22.20 -11.80 -7.05
N PHE A 80 -22.09 -10.57 -6.54
CA PHE A 80 -22.71 -10.16 -5.28
C PHE A 80 -24.21 -9.82 -5.39
N PHE A 81 -24.71 -9.48 -6.58
CA PHE A 81 -26.12 -9.07 -6.77
C PHE A 81 -27.02 -10.16 -7.35
N SER A 82 -26.46 -11.30 -7.78
CA SER A 82 -27.24 -12.49 -8.09
C SER A 82 -27.25 -13.47 -6.91
N LYS A 83 -27.79 -13.04 -5.76
CA LYS A 83 -28.60 -13.99 -4.98
C LYS A 83 -29.79 -14.35 -5.86
N LYS A 84 -29.61 -15.36 -6.73
CA LYS A 84 -30.73 -16.13 -7.26
C LYS A 84 -31.44 -16.74 -6.06
N LYS A 85 -32.72 -16.34 -5.92
CA LYS A 85 -33.84 -16.96 -5.20
C LYS A 85 -33.51 -17.78 -3.95
#